data_AF-A0A257JE44-F1
#
_entry.id   AF-A0A257JE44-F1
#
_cell.length_a   1.000
_cell.length_b   1.000
_cell.length_c   1.000
_cell.angle_alpha   90.00
_cell.angle_beta   90.00
_cell.angle_gamma   90.00
#
_symmetry.space_group_name_H-M   'P 1'
#
loop_
_entity.id
_entity.type
_entity.pdbx_description
1 polymer ?
#
loop_
_entity_poly.entity_id
_entity_poly.type
_entity_poly.pdbx_seq_one_letter_code
_entity_poly.pdbx_strand_id
1 'polypeptide(L)' 'GYYEVHPLDHNALIGPHPACANFWLCNGFSGHGLQHAPAAGRGLAERLLTGAWQTLDLSPFSPQRALAGQPFVEQAII' A
#
# COMPACT_ATOMS: atom_id res chain seq x y z
N GLY A 1 -19.18 -5.81 -9.25
CA GLY A 1 -17.92 -6.48 -8.85
C GLY A 1 -17.72 -6.32 -7.36
N TYR A 2 -16.93 -7.20 -6.74
CA TYR A 2 -16.57 -7.06 -5.32
C TYR A 2 -15.62 -5.87 -5.12
N TYR A 3 -15.85 -5.09 -4.07
CA TYR A 3 -15.11 -3.87 -3.75
C TYR A 3 -14.42 -4.04 -2.40
N GLU A 4 -13.10 -3.99 -2.38
CA GLU A 4 -12.33 -3.98 -1.14
C GLU A 4 -12.16 -2.54 -0.68
N VAL A 5 -12.70 -2.22 0.49
CA VAL A 5 -12.55 -0.89 1.10
C VAL A 5 -11.68 -1.01 2.33
N HIS A 6 -10.61 -0.22 2.39
CA HIS A 6 -9.84 -0.07 3.63
C HIS A 6 -10.55 0.95 4.53
N PRO A 7 -11.08 0.54 5.70
CA PRO A 7 -12.00 1.39 6.48
C PRO A 7 -11.31 2.55 7.21
N LEU A 8 -9.99 2.52 7.36
CA LEU A 8 -9.27 3.58 8.09
C LEU A 8 -9.26 4.90 7.31
N ASP A 9 -9.02 4.82 6.00
CA ASP A 9 -8.72 5.98 5.17
C ASP A 9 -8.89 5.75 3.67
N HIS A 10 -9.48 4.61 3.26
CA HIS A 10 -9.67 4.24 1.86
C HIS A 10 -8.37 4.07 1.04
N ASN A 11 -7.21 4.09 1.68
CA ASN A 11 -5.92 3.90 1.03
C ASN A 11 -5.46 2.44 1.04
N ALA A 12 -4.65 2.09 0.05
CA ALA A 12 -4.06 0.75 -0.05
C ALA A 12 -3.16 0.42 1.16
N LEU A 13 -2.99 -0.89 1.38
CA LEU A 13 -1.94 -1.44 2.23
C LEU A 13 -0.90 -2.12 1.33
N ILE A 14 0.32 -1.58 1.33
CA ILE A 14 1.43 -2.05 0.51
C ILE A 14 2.67 -2.22 1.38
N GLY A 15 3.19 -3.45 1.45
CA GLY A 15 4.45 -3.72 2.17
C GLY A 15 4.42 -4.99 3.04
N PRO A 16 5.48 -5.21 3.84
CA PRO A 16 5.62 -6.42 4.63
C PRO A 16 4.66 -6.43 5.83
N HIS A 17 4.13 -7.61 6.14
CA HIS A 17 3.32 -7.80 7.32
C HIS A 17 4.18 -7.71 8.59
N PRO A 18 3.81 -6.87 9.58
CA PRO A 18 4.65 -6.54 10.73
C PRO A 18 5.00 -7.73 11.64
N ALA A 19 4.14 -8.74 11.70
CA ALA A 19 4.31 -9.90 12.58
C ALA A 19 4.49 -11.23 11.81
N CYS A 20 4.61 -11.20 10.49
CA CYS A 20 4.71 -12.42 9.67
C CYS A 20 5.80 -12.24 8.61
N ALA A 21 6.96 -12.85 8.85
CA ALA A 21 8.08 -12.78 7.92
C ALA A 21 7.70 -13.37 6.56
N ASN A 22 8.22 -12.79 5.49
CA ASN A 22 7.96 -13.18 4.10
C ASN A 22 6.50 -13.08 3.66
N PHE A 23 5.61 -12.47 4.45
CA PHE A 23 4.24 -12.19 4.04
C PHE A 23 4.09 -10.72 3.65
N TRP A 24 3.57 -10.46 2.45
CA TRP A 24 3.46 -9.12 1.86
C TRP A 24 2.01 -8.80 1.52
N LEU A 25 1.64 -7.56 1.79
CA LEU A 25 0.32 -7.01 1.51
C LEU A 25 0.40 -6.11 0.28
N CYS A 26 -0.63 -6.21 -0.56
CA CYS A 26 -0.89 -5.37 -1.72
C CYS A 26 -2.40 -5.42 -2.01
N ASN A 27 -3.19 -4.75 -1.17
CA ASN A 27 -4.65 -4.82 -1.20
C ASN A 27 -5.29 -3.52 -0.69
N GLY A 28 -6.62 -3.49 -0.61
CA GLY A 28 -7.34 -2.35 0.01
C GLY A 28 -7.38 -1.07 -0.83
N PHE A 29 -7.29 -1.19 -2.16
CA PHE A 29 -7.23 -0.05 -3.08
C PHE A 29 -8.52 0.79 -3.18
N SER A 30 -9.61 0.39 -2.51
CA SER A 30 -10.86 1.16 -2.39
C SER A 30 -11.40 1.74 -3.71
N GLY A 31 -11.29 0.97 -4.80
CA GLY A 31 -11.79 1.34 -6.12
C GLY A 31 -10.77 1.88 -7.13
N HIS A 32 -9.58 2.26 -6.66
CA HIS A 32 -8.53 2.86 -7.49
C HIS A 32 -7.48 1.85 -7.96
N GLY A 33 -7.72 0.55 -7.74
CA GLY A 33 -6.73 -0.51 -7.99
C GLY A 33 -6.24 -0.56 -9.42
N LEU A 34 -7.10 -0.32 -10.41
CA LEU A 34 -6.69 -0.31 -11.82
C LEU A 34 -5.71 0.84 -12.12
N GLN A 35 -5.96 2.02 -11.56
CA GLN A 35 -5.11 3.21 -11.75
C GLN A 35 -3.77 3.05 -11.02
N HIS A 36 -3.78 2.43 -9.83
CA HIS A 36 -2.59 2.31 -8.98
C HIS A 36 -1.76 1.05 -9.24
N ALA A 37 -2.30 0.06 -9.98
CA ALA A 37 -1.62 -1.22 -10.23
C ALA A 37 -0.18 -1.08 -10.81
N PRO A 38 0.11 -0.18 -11.78
CA PRO A 38 1.46 -0.02 -12.30
C PRO A 38 2.45 0.47 -11.23
N ALA A 39 2.05 1.45 -10.41
CA ALA A 39 2.89 2.00 -9.35
C ALA A 39 3.10 0.98 -8.21
N ALA A 40 2.03 0.30 -7.78
CA ALA A 40 2.08 -0.71 -6.74
C ALA A 40 2.98 -1.90 -7.14
N GLY A 41 2.82 -2.42 -8.36
CA GLY A 41 3.64 -3.51 -8.87
C GLY A 41 5.12 -3.13 -8.99
N ARG A 42 5.42 -1.93 -9.51
CA ARG A 42 6.79 -1.43 -9.61
C ARG A 42 7.44 -1.27 -8.25
N GLY A 43 6.75 -0.60 -7.30
CA GLY A 43 7.28 -0.39 -5.97
C GLY A 43 7.55 -1.71 -5.24
N LEU A 44 6.61 -2.67 -5.30
CA LEU A 44 6.79 -3.98 -4.67
C LEU A 44 7.98 -4.74 -5.27
N ALA A 45 8.12 -4.75 -6.59
CA ALA A 45 9.25 -5.41 -7.24
C ALA A 45 10.59 -4.81 -6.79
N GLU A 46 10.70 -3.48 -6.74
CA GLU A 46 11.89 -2.80 -6.23
C GLU A 46 12.18 -3.17 -4.79
N ARG A 47 11.16 -3.04 -3.92
CA ARG A 47 11.31 -3.31 -2.50
C ARG A 47 11.71 -4.76 -2.20
N LEU A 48 11.16 -5.72 -2.95
CA LEU A 48 11.49 -7.14 -2.82
C LEU A 48 12.89 -7.48 -3.33
N LEU A 49 13.31 -6.90 -4.46
CA LEU A 49 14.58 -7.25 -5.12
C LEU A 49 15.78 -6.51 -4.53
N THR A 50 15.59 -5.25 -4.11
CA THR A 50 16.70 -4.38 -3.67
C THR A 50 16.61 -3.97 -2.21
N GLY A 51 15.49 -4.28 -1.54
CA GLY A 51 15.29 -3.89 -0.16
C GLY A 51 15.00 -2.40 0.03
N ALA A 52 14.71 -1.63 -1.03
CA ALA A 52 14.39 -0.21 -0.96
C ALA A 52 13.34 0.21 -1.99
N TRP A 53 12.55 1.24 -1.66
CA TRP A 53 11.78 1.97 -2.67
C TRP A 53 12.75 2.79 -3.52
N GLN A 54 12.61 2.78 -4.85
CA GLN A 54 13.53 3.52 -5.73
C GLN A 54 12.80 4.54 -6.59
N THR A 55 11.78 4.12 -7.33
CA THR A 55 11.07 5.03 -8.25
C THR A 55 10.04 5.87 -7.51
N LEU A 56 9.31 5.27 -6.57
CA LEU A 56 8.26 5.92 -5.79
C LEU A 56 8.31 5.40 -4.35
N ASP A 57 8.32 6.31 -3.38
CA ASP A 57 8.23 5.95 -1.97
C ASP A 57 6.79 5.56 -1.61
N LEU A 58 6.55 4.25 -1.46
CA LEU A 58 5.27 3.70 -1.02
C LEU A 58 5.23 3.47 0.49
N SER A 59 6.21 3.95 1.26
CA SER A 59 6.22 3.87 2.73
C SER A 59 4.94 4.41 3.40
N PRO A 60 4.24 5.44 2.88
CA PRO A 60 2.98 5.91 3.48
C PRO A 60 1.84 4.87 3.44
N PHE A 61 1.92 3.87 2.55
CA PHE A 61 0.94 2.78 2.45
C PHE A 61 1.28 1.56 3.32
N SER A 62 2.30 1.68 4.17
CA SER A 62 2.77 0.61 5.05
C SER A 62 1.66 0.01 5.93
N PRO A 63 1.53 -1.33 6.02
CA PRO A 63 0.56 -2.00 6.92
C PRO A 63 0.66 -1.57 8.39
N GLN A 64 1.84 -1.14 8.82
CA GLN A 64 2.12 -0.69 10.19
C GLN A 64 1.25 0.51 10.58
N ARG A 65 0.89 1.39 9.62
CA ARG A 65 0.03 2.55 9.88
C ARG A 65 -1.36 2.13 10.35
N ALA A 66 -1.89 1.03 9.80
CA ALA A 66 -3.20 0.51 10.16
C ALA A 66 -3.20 -0.02 11.61
N LEU A 67 -2.11 -0.70 12.01
CA LEU A 67 -1.93 -1.13 13.40
C LEU A 67 -1.74 0.04 14.36
N ALA A 68 -1.07 1.10 13.92
CA ALA A 68 -0.86 2.31 14.70
C ALA A 68 -2.07 3.25 14.73
N GLY A 69 -3.15 2.96 14.00
CA GLY A 69 -4.30 3.85 13.87
C GLY A 69 -3.96 5.19 13.19
N GLN A 70 -2.94 5.21 12.32
CA GLN A 70 -2.44 6.39 11.64
C GLN A 70 -2.99 6.43 10.20
N PRO A 71 -4.05 7.20 9.94
CA PRO A 71 -4.57 7.36 8.59
C PRO A 71 -3.57 8.14 7.73
N PHE A 72 -3.46 7.75 6.47
CA PHE A 72 -2.81 8.56 5.45
C PHE A 72 -3.88 9.46 4.81
N VAL A 73 -3.80 10.75 5.09
CA VAL A 73 -4.73 11.73 4.52
C VAL A 73 -4.21 12.15 3.15
N GLU A 74 -4.90 11.75 2.08
CA GLU A 74 -4.62 12.27 0.74
C GLU A 74 -4.96 13.77 0.70
N GLN A 75 -3.94 14.62 0.60
CA GLN A 75 -4.10 16.08 0.59
C GLN A 75 -4.34 16.65 -0.81
N ALA A 76 -4.29 15.83 -1.87
CA ALA A 76 -4.52 16.26 -3.24
C ALA A 76 -5.28 15.19 -4.02
N ILE A 77 -6.58 15.41 -4.21
CA ILE A 77 -7.36 14.72 -5.25
C ILE A 77 -7.10 15.48 -6.56
N ILE A 78 -6.62 14.78 -7.60
CA ILE A 78 -6.76 15.19 -9.00
C ILE A 78 -7.67 14.17 -9.67
#